data_AF-A0A962EAH6-F1
#
_entry.id   AF-A0A962EAH6-F1
#
_cell.length_a   1.000
_cell.length_b   1.000
_cell.length_c   1.000
_cell.angle_alpha   90.00
_cell.angle_beta   90.00
_cell.angle_gamma   90.00
#
_symmetry.space_group_name_H-M   'P 1'
#
loop_
_entity.id
_entity.type
_entity.pdbx_description
1 polymer ?
#
loop_
_entity_poly.entity_id
_entity_poly.type
_entity_poly.pdbx_seq_one_letter_code
_entity_poly.pdbx_strand_id
1 'polypeptide(L)' 'MIDGFLALYIFMLAAFCGHEIIAKVPVILHTPLMSGSNFVHGIVLVGAMVALGHADTDLERAIGFIGV' A
#
# COMPACT_ATOMS: atom_id res chain seq x y z
N MET A 1 4.59 18.58 -1.79
CA MET A 1 4.76 17.47 -0.82
C MET A 1 3.79 17.70 0.32
N ILE A 2 3.18 16.63 0.84
CA ILE A 2 2.30 16.70 2.02
C ILE A 2 3.16 17.07 3.24
N ASP A 3 2.72 18.03 4.06
CA ASP A 3 3.38 18.36 5.33
C ASP A 3 3.43 17.14 6.26
N GLY A 4 4.54 16.97 6.99
CA GLY A 4 4.74 15.80 7.86
C GLY A 4 3.63 15.62 8.90
N PHE A 5 3.12 16.72 9.47
CA PHE A 5 1.96 16.69 10.37
C PHE A 5 0.68 16.25 9.63
N LEU A 6 0.43 16.76 8.43
CA LEU A 6 -0.74 16.38 7.63
C LEU A 6 -0.70 14.89 7.24
N ALA A 7 0.48 14.37 6.89
CA ALA A 7 0.68 12.95 6.60
C ALA A 7 0.34 12.06 7.80
N LEU A 8 0.71 12.49 9.02
CA LEU A 8 0.37 11.77 10.24
C LEU A 8 -1.15 11.73 10.47
N TYR A 9 -1.86 12.83 10.24
CA TYR A 9 -3.32 12.85 10.31
C TYR A 9 -3.96 11.89 9.30
N ILE A 10 -3.48 11.88 8.05
CA ILE A 10 -3.96 10.97 7.01
C ILE A 10 -3.72 9.52 7.43
N PHE A 11 -2.52 9.19 7.92
CA PHE A 11 -2.18 7.86 8.41
C PHE A 11 -3.11 7.41 9.54
N MET A 12 -3.30 8.25 10.56
CA MET A 12 -4.16 7.93 11.70
C MET A 12 -5.62 7.72 11.26
N LEU A 13 -6.18 8.66 10.48
CA LEU A 13 -7.57 8.58 10.03
C LEU A 13 -7.81 7.38 9.10
N ALA A 14 -6.86 7.07 8.21
CA ALA A 14 -6.95 5.90 7.34
C ALA A 14 -6.93 4.59 8.14
N ALA A 15 -6.08 4.49 9.16
CA ALA A 15 -6.02 3.31 10.03
C ALA A 15 -7.34 3.08 10.80
N PHE A 16 -7.89 4.14 11.41
CA PHE A 16 -9.19 4.07 12.08
C PHE A 16 -10.33 3.73 11.11
N CYS A 17 -10.34 4.33 9.93
CA CYS A 17 -11.32 4.04 8.89
C CYS A 17 -11.30 2.57 8.47
N GLY A 18 -10.11 2.01 8.22
CA GLY A 18 -9.95 0.59 7.88
C GLY A 18 -10.48 -0.34 8.97
N HIS A 19 -10.19 -0.04 10.23
CA HIS A 19 -10.71 -0.81 11.36
C HIS A 19 -12.25 -0.78 11.44
N GLU A 20 -12.85 0.42 11.39
CA GLU A 20 -14.30 0.59 11.47
C GLU A 20 -15.06 -0.09 10.33
N ILE A 21 -14.49 -0.11 9.12
CA ILE A 21 -15.07 -0.78 7.96
C ILE A 21 -15.06 -2.31 8.16
N ILE A 22 -13.93 -2.88 8.60
CA ILE A 22 -13.76 -4.33 8.71
C ILE A 22 -14.52 -4.91 9.92
N ALA A 23 -14.63 -4.15 11.01
CA ALA A 23 -15.25 -4.61 12.26
C ALA A 23 -16.73 -5.04 12.13
N LYS A 24 -17.41 -4.69 11.04
CA LYS A 24 -18.86 -4.89 10.83
C LYS A 24 -19.18 -5.87 9.71
N VAL A 25 -18.19 -6.59 9.19
CA VAL A 25 -18.33 -7.48 8.03
C VAL A 25 -18.79 -8.88 8.49
N PRO A 26 -19.78 -9.50 7.82
CA PRO A 26 -20.21 -10.86 8.14
C PRO A 26 -19.14 -11.91 7.78
N VAL A 27 -19.11 -13.03 8.53
CA VAL A 27 -18.09 -14.10 8.42
C VAL A 27 -17.96 -14.67 7.00
N ILE A 28 -19.07 -14.76 6.26
CA ILE A 28 -19.08 -15.24 4.86
C ILE A 28 -18.19 -14.41 3.93
N LEU A 29 -17.87 -13.17 4.31
CA LEU A 29 -17.04 -12.27 3.51
C LEU A 29 -15.58 -12.25 3.96
N HIS A 30 -15.15 -12.98 5.00
CA HIS A 30 -13.76 -12.91 5.47
C HIS A 30 -12.76 -13.33 4.40
N THR A 31 -13.01 -14.43 3.68
CA THR A 31 -12.14 -14.90 2.60
C THR A 31 -12.12 -13.97 1.39
N PRO A 32 -13.25 -13.52 0.82
CA PRO A 32 -13.22 -12.55 -0.26
C PRO A 32 -12.67 -11.18 0.17
N LEU A 33 -12.88 -10.76 1.42
CA LEU A 33 -12.31 -9.51 1.95
C LEU A 33 -10.79 -9.62 2.13
N MET A 34 -10.30 -10.75 2.63
CA MET A 34 -8.86 -11.04 2.70
C MET A 34 -8.23 -10.93 1.30
N SER A 35 -8.82 -11.57 0.30
CA SER A 35 -8.38 -11.46 -1.10
C SER A 35 -8.46 -10.03 -1.65
N GLY A 36 -9.56 -9.31 -1.39
CA GLY A 36 -9.75 -7.93 -1.83
C GLY A 36 -8.72 -6.97 -1.23
N SER A 37 -8.46 -7.07 0.07
CA SER A 37 -7.40 -6.27 0.71
C SER A 37 -6.00 -6.61 0.20
N ASN A 38 -5.78 -7.87 -0.20
CA ASN A 38 -4.54 -8.31 -0.86
C ASN A 38 -4.35 -7.66 -2.24
N PHE A 39 -5.43 -7.48 -3.00
CA PHE A 39 -5.39 -6.76 -4.27
C PHE A 39 -5.08 -5.27 -4.08
N VAL A 40 -5.68 -4.62 -3.08
CA VAL A 40 -5.49 -3.18 -2.84
C VAL A 40 -4.06 -2.84 -2.43
N HIS A 41 -3.41 -3.64 -1.57
CA HIS A 41 -2.00 -3.38 -1.20
C HIS A 41 -1.03 -3.54 -2.37
N GLY A 42 -1.46 -4.19 -3.47
CA GLY A 42 -0.74 -4.26 -4.74
C GLY A 42 -0.34 -2.89 -5.32
N ILE A 43 -0.90 -1.78 -4.80
CA ILE A 43 -0.43 -0.41 -5.07
C ILE A 43 1.08 -0.23 -4.81
N VAL A 44 1.71 -1.10 -4.01
CA VAL A 44 3.17 -1.15 -3.83
C VAL A 44 3.94 -1.17 -5.17
N LEU A 45 3.37 -1.75 -6.22
CA LEU A 45 3.95 -1.78 -7.56
C LEU A 45 4.18 -0.39 -8.15
N VAL A 46 3.31 0.58 -7.87
CA VAL A 46 3.50 1.98 -8.31
C VAL A 46 4.75 2.58 -7.65
N GLY A 47 4.95 2.31 -6.36
CA GLY A 47 6.15 2.73 -5.64
C GLY A 47 7.42 2.09 -6.22
N ALA A 48 7.37 0.79 -6.52
CA ALA A 48 8.48 0.06 -7.15
C ALA A 48 8.83 0.60 -8.54
N MET A 49 7.82 0.91 -9.38
CA MET A 49 8.04 1.52 -10.69
C MET A 49 8.70 2.90 -10.60
N VAL A 50 8.26 3.73 -9.64
CA VAL A 50 8.89 5.04 -9.40
C VAL A 50 10.33 4.87 -8.91
N ALA A 51 10.60 3.92 -8.02
CA ALA A 51 11.96 3.64 -7.53
C ALA A 51 12.88 3.16 -8.66
N LEU A 52 12.41 2.21 -9.50
CA LEU A 52 13.15 1.72 -10.66
C LEU A 52 13.42 2.84 -11.68
N GLY A 53 12.45 3.74 -11.89
CA GLY A 53 12.60 4.89 -12.80
C GLY A 53 13.67 5.89 -12.38
N HIS A 54 14.06 5.90 -11.10
CA HIS A 54 15.13 6.75 -10.56
C HIS A 54 16.41 5.96 -10.21
N ALA A 55 16.55 4.71 -10.69
CA ALA A 55 17.70 3.86 -10.38
C ALA A 55 18.93 4.23 -11.23
N ASP A 56 20.02 4.61 -10.56
CA ASP A 56 21.26 5.05 -11.19
C ASP A 56 22.27 3.91 -11.32
N THR A 57 22.36 3.04 -10.31
CA THR A 57 23.29 1.92 -10.28
C THR A 57 22.67 0.62 -10.80
N ASP A 58 23.51 -0.30 -11.28
CA ASP A 58 23.04 -1.61 -11.76
C ASP A 58 22.40 -2.45 -10.65
N LEU A 59 22.82 -2.26 -9.39
CA LEU A 59 22.20 -2.91 -8.24
C LEU A 59 20.80 -2.36 -7.97
N GLU A 60 20.63 -1.04 -7.99
CA GLU A 60 19.31 -0.40 -7.82
C GLU A 60 18.34 -0.83 -8.92
N ARG A 61 18.83 -0.93 -10.17
CA ARG A 61 18.04 -1.41 -11.31
C ARG A 61 17.64 -2.87 -11.13
N ALA A 62 18.54 -3.73 -10.69
CA ALA A 62 18.24 -5.14 -10.45
C ALA A 62 17.19 -5.31 -9.34
N ILE A 63 17.31 -4.58 -8.24
CA ILE A 63 16.36 -4.62 -7.12
C ILE A 63 15.00 -4.06 -7.57
N GLY A 64 14.99 -2.91 -8.23
CA GLY A 64 13.77 -2.29 -8.75
C GLY A 64 13.06 -3.17 -9.78
N PHE A 65 13.81 -3.86 -10.65
CA PHE A 65 13.26 -4.79 -11.64
C PHE A 65 12.62 -6.03 -11.01
N ILE A 66 13.17 -6.57 -9.93
CA ILE A 66 12.55 -7.70 -9.19
C ILE A 66 11.29 -7.24 -8.42
N GLY A 67 11.28 -5.99 -7.96
CA GLY A 67 10.17 -5.43 -7.18
C GLY A 67 8.95 -5.02 -8.02
N VAL A 68 9.13 -4.82 -9.33
CA VAL A 68 8.06 -4.49 -10.30
C VAL A 68 7.58 -5.78 -10.97
#